data_AF-A0A923RP30-F1
#
_entry.id   AF-A0A923RP30-F1
#
_cell.length_a   1.000
_cell.length_b   1.000
_cell.length_c   1.000
_cell.angle_alpha   90.00
_cell.angle_beta   90.00
_cell.angle_gamma   90.00
#
_symmetry.space_group_name_H-M   'P 1'
#
loop_
_entity.id
_entity.type
_entity.pdbx_description
1 polymer ?
#
loop_
_entity_poly.entity_id
_entity_poly.type
_entity_poly.pdbx_seq_one_letter_code
_entity_poly.pdbx_strand_id
1 'polypeptide(L)'
;MGINLDPETGVHWEAEEKDWQLIRDNWPAYDKNLTPTNTMGAVAEMFRQVPGSVRSDHPARSVCAWGRYAKYPGKHTCVEHSAVSEAGKRVWKAYETLFVDGNDFEKIGEDYEKAYVVPGVRIGNALVRLMYQRELVDFAVKWMETNRA
;
A
#
# COMPACT_ATOMS: atom_id res chain seq x y z
N MET A 1 -3.92 -0.27 7.26
CA MET A 1 -4.22 1.18 7.25
C MET A 1 -2.91 1.97 7.37
N GLY A 2 -2.85 3.22 6.89
CA GLY A 2 -1.59 4.00 6.76
C GLY A 2 -1.41 5.08 7.82
N ILE A 3 -0.15 5.34 8.22
CA ILE A 3 0.24 6.32 9.26
C ILE A 3 0.12 7.79 8.86
N ASN A 4 -0.11 8.08 7.57
CA ASN A 4 -0.24 9.45 7.08
C ASN A 4 -1.67 9.78 6.61
N LEU A 5 -2.63 8.90 6.87
CA LEU A 5 -4.04 9.15 6.55
C LEU A 5 -4.66 10.11 7.56
N ASP A 6 -5.83 10.65 7.24
CA ASP A 6 -6.62 11.45 8.19
C ASP A 6 -6.90 10.66 9.47
N PRO A 7 -6.84 11.27 10.66
CA PRO A 7 -7.14 10.60 11.93
C PRO A 7 -8.49 9.88 11.95
N GLU A 8 -9.47 10.31 11.17
CA GLU A 8 -10.77 9.65 11.04
C GLU A 8 -10.70 8.26 10.37
N THR A 9 -9.75 8.04 9.45
CA THR A 9 -9.66 6.82 8.62
C THR A 9 -8.31 6.09 8.73
N GLY A 10 -7.35 6.73 9.40
CA GLY A 10 -5.99 6.29 9.56
C GLY A 10 -5.78 5.44 10.80
N VAL A 11 -4.52 5.32 11.18
CA VAL A 11 -4.08 4.46 12.28
C VAL A 11 -4.02 5.18 13.63
N HIS A 12 -4.78 6.26 13.78
CA HIS A 12 -4.80 7.11 14.96
C HIS A 12 -5.90 6.67 15.94
N TRP A 13 -6.03 5.36 16.14
CA TRP A 13 -7.14 4.71 16.87
C TRP A 13 -7.28 5.10 18.34
N GLU A 14 -6.20 5.58 18.97
CA GLU A 14 -6.20 6.04 20.37
C GLU A 14 -6.42 7.56 20.48
N ALA A 15 -6.43 8.30 19.37
CA ALA A 15 -6.61 9.75 19.40
C ALA A 15 -8.10 10.12 19.53
N GLU A 16 -8.41 10.96 20.51
CA GLU A 16 -9.75 11.52 20.66
C GLU A 16 -10.07 12.51 19.54
N GLU A 17 -11.34 12.62 19.15
CA GLU A 17 -11.79 13.50 18.06
C GLU A 17 -11.38 14.96 18.27
N LYS A 18 -11.35 15.42 19.52
CA LYS A 18 -10.90 16.77 19.90
C LYS A 18 -9.45 17.06 19.48
N ASP A 19 -8.62 16.02 19.35
CA ASP A 19 -7.20 16.12 19.02
C ASP A 19 -6.94 15.92 17.52
N TRP A 20 -7.96 15.58 16.73
CA TRP A 20 -7.80 15.35 15.29
C TRP A 20 -7.29 16.59 14.58
N GLN A 21 -7.76 17.77 14.93
CA GLN A 21 -7.24 19.00 14.35
C GLN A 21 -5.76 19.21 14.69
N LEU A 22 -5.34 18.88 15.92
CA LEU A 22 -3.94 18.95 16.31
C LEU A 22 -3.07 18.01 15.46
N ILE A 23 -3.55 16.79 15.17
CA ILE A 23 -2.90 15.85 14.26
C ILE A 23 -2.84 16.42 12.83
N ARG A 24 -3.97 16.95 12.32
CA ARG A 24 -4.04 17.58 11.01
C ARG A 24 -3.12 18.78 10.87
N ASP A 25 -2.77 19.45 11.96
CA ASP A 25 -1.87 20.61 11.95
C ASP A 25 -0.39 20.21 12.10
N ASN A 26 -0.10 19.17 12.90
CA ASN A 26 1.27 18.87 13.34
C ASN A 26 1.86 17.57 12.80
N TRP A 27 1.05 16.63 12.30
CA TRP A 27 1.58 15.34 11.86
C TRP A 27 2.59 15.51 10.72
N PRO A 28 3.79 14.90 10.80
CA PRO A 28 4.83 15.07 9.79
C PRO A 28 4.34 14.74 8.39
N ALA A 29 4.74 15.53 7.41
CA ALA A 29 4.50 15.19 6.01
C ALA A 29 5.27 13.92 5.63
N TYR A 30 4.73 13.19 4.67
CA TYR A 30 5.43 12.03 4.11
C TYR A 30 6.81 12.42 3.55
N ASP A 31 7.82 11.67 3.95
CA ASP A 31 9.15 11.70 3.36
C ASP A 31 9.57 10.26 3.05
N LYS A 32 9.96 10.01 1.80
CA LYS A 32 10.27 8.65 1.33
C LYS A 32 11.43 7.98 2.07
N ASN A 33 12.35 8.77 2.60
CA ASN A 33 13.54 8.30 3.32
C ASN A 33 13.27 8.14 4.81
N LEU A 34 12.49 9.05 5.39
CA LEU A 34 12.24 9.10 6.85
C LEU A 34 11.00 8.30 7.27
N THR A 35 9.89 8.39 6.53
CA THR A 35 8.62 7.79 6.94
C THR A 35 8.74 6.26 6.98
N PRO A 36 8.54 5.60 8.14
CA PRO A 36 8.61 4.14 8.22
C PRO A 36 7.45 3.47 7.50
N THR A 37 7.54 2.16 7.28
CA THR A 37 6.36 1.36 6.93
C THR A 37 5.53 1.03 8.16
N ASN A 38 4.23 0.84 7.98
CA ASN A 38 3.35 0.29 9.01
C ASN A 38 2.81 -1.06 8.50
N THR A 39 2.82 -2.08 9.36
CA THR A 39 2.33 -3.46 9.09
C THR A 39 2.97 -4.21 7.91
N MET A 40 4.03 -3.71 7.27
CA MET A 40 4.68 -4.36 6.12
C MET A 40 5.79 -5.36 6.51
N GLY A 41 6.27 -5.30 7.74
CA GLY A 41 7.27 -6.23 8.30
C GLY A 41 8.73 -5.87 8.03
N ALA A 42 9.63 -6.58 8.73
CA ALA A 42 11.07 -6.26 8.78
C ALA A 42 11.76 -6.32 7.41
N VAL A 43 11.33 -7.23 6.52
CA VAL A 43 11.91 -7.36 5.16
C VAL A 43 11.64 -6.11 4.34
N ALA A 44 10.41 -5.60 4.35
CA ALA A 44 10.04 -4.39 3.62
C ALA A 44 10.75 -3.14 4.19
N GLU A 45 10.86 -3.05 5.52
CA GLU A 45 11.51 -1.94 6.20
C GLU A 45 13.02 -1.89 5.94
N MET A 46 13.69 -3.04 5.90
CA MET A 46 15.08 -3.13 5.49
C MET A 46 15.24 -2.82 3.99
N PHE A 47 14.39 -3.43 3.15
CA PHE A 47 14.48 -3.28 1.69
C PHE A 47 14.37 -1.83 1.22
N ARG A 48 13.51 -1.00 1.83
CA ARG A 48 13.39 0.43 1.48
C ARG A 48 14.63 1.27 1.78
N GLN A 49 15.57 0.75 2.58
CA GLN A 49 16.81 1.43 2.93
C GLN A 49 18.00 0.95 2.09
N VAL A 50 17.83 -0.09 1.28
CA VAL A 50 18.89 -0.63 0.43
C VAL A 50 19.34 0.44 -0.59
N PRO A 51 20.65 0.71 -0.72
CA PRO A 51 21.17 1.66 -1.71
C PRO A 51 20.71 1.33 -3.13
N GLY A 52 20.20 2.34 -3.83
CA GLY A 52 19.65 2.21 -5.20
C GLY A 52 18.18 1.80 -5.27
N SER A 53 17.53 1.55 -4.13
CA SER A 53 16.08 1.35 -4.08
C SER A 53 15.37 2.70 -4.28
N VAL A 54 14.19 2.66 -4.91
CA VAL A 54 13.39 3.83 -5.24
C VAL A 54 11.99 3.64 -4.71
N ARG A 55 11.55 4.59 -3.87
CA ARG A 55 10.21 4.63 -3.30
C ARG A 55 9.35 5.69 -3.97
N SER A 56 8.12 5.34 -4.30
CA SER A 56 7.13 6.26 -4.91
C SER A 56 6.68 7.34 -3.92
N ASP A 57 6.16 8.44 -4.44
CA ASP A 57 5.78 9.62 -3.65
C ASP A 57 4.42 9.54 -2.95
N HIS A 58 3.69 8.43 -3.08
CA HIS A 58 2.38 8.29 -2.47
C HIS A 58 2.48 8.33 -0.92
N PRO A 59 1.82 9.28 -0.24
CA PRO A 59 2.04 9.55 1.19
C PRO A 59 1.60 8.43 2.15
N ALA A 60 0.56 7.67 1.82
CA ALA A 60 0.06 6.58 2.66
C ALA A 60 0.13 5.17 2.04
N ARG A 61 0.45 5.05 0.73
CA ARG A 61 0.48 3.78 -0.02
C ARG A 61 1.73 3.62 -0.90
N SER A 62 2.85 4.21 -0.49
CA SER A 62 4.09 4.15 -1.26
C SER A 62 4.56 2.71 -1.51
N VAL A 63 5.08 2.44 -2.71
CA VAL A 63 5.76 1.19 -3.08
C VAL A 63 7.25 1.46 -3.27
N CYS A 64 8.09 0.51 -2.82
CA CYS A 64 9.54 0.54 -3.05
C CYS A 64 9.94 -0.51 -4.08
N ALA A 65 10.84 -0.16 -5.00
CA ALA A 65 11.37 -1.07 -6.02
C ALA A 65 12.88 -0.87 -6.21
N TRP A 66 13.57 -1.91 -6.67
CA TRP A 66 15.00 -1.88 -6.99
C TRP A 66 15.26 -2.57 -8.32
N GLY A 67 16.25 -2.11 -9.08
CA GLY A 67 16.65 -2.70 -10.36
C GLY A 67 16.13 -1.97 -11.61
N ARG A 68 16.17 -2.67 -12.75
CA ARG A 68 16.02 -2.10 -14.11
C ARG A 68 14.80 -1.19 -14.30
N TYR A 69 13.69 -1.52 -13.68
CA TYR A 69 12.41 -0.82 -13.85
C TYR A 69 11.96 -0.03 -12.59
N ALA A 70 12.84 0.18 -11.61
CA ALA A 70 12.48 0.86 -10.36
C ALA A 70 11.98 2.31 -10.59
N LYS A 71 12.46 2.97 -11.65
CA LYS A 71 12.07 4.32 -12.07
C LYS A 71 11.03 4.34 -13.20
N TYR A 72 10.24 3.27 -13.36
CA TYR A 72 9.25 3.18 -14.44
C TYR A 72 8.38 4.45 -14.52
N PRO A 73 8.32 5.15 -15.67
CA PRO A 73 7.68 6.46 -15.78
C PRO A 73 6.15 6.42 -15.82
N GLY A 74 5.54 5.25 -16.09
CA GLY A 74 4.09 5.08 -16.05
C GLY A 74 3.49 4.94 -14.64
N LYS A 75 4.15 5.52 -13.62
CA LYS A 75 3.59 5.59 -12.27
C LYS A 75 2.46 6.61 -12.29
N HIS A 76 1.23 6.14 -12.13
CA HIS A 76 0.09 7.00 -11.88
C HIS A 76 -0.04 7.19 -10.37
N THR A 77 0.11 8.42 -9.91
CA THR A 77 -0.26 8.79 -8.56
C THR A 77 -1.78 8.88 -8.51
N CYS A 78 -2.41 8.09 -7.64
CA CYS A 78 -3.81 8.28 -7.32
C CYS A 78 -3.95 9.30 -6.21
N VAL A 79 -5.17 9.76 -6.06
CA VAL A 79 -5.55 10.76 -5.10
C VAL A 79 -6.11 10.01 -3.79
N GLU A 80 -5.97 10.47 -2.52
CA GLU A 80 -6.08 9.98 -1.10
C GLU A 80 -6.11 11.20 -0.10
N HIS A 81 -5.98 11.08 1.24
CA HIS A 81 -5.96 12.25 2.17
C HIS A 81 -4.76 12.17 3.12
N SER A 82 -3.83 13.12 3.07
CA SER A 82 -2.62 13.07 3.90
C SER A 82 -1.91 14.42 4.02
N ALA A 83 -1.08 14.56 5.06
CA ALA A 83 -0.05 15.59 5.11
C ALA A 83 0.99 15.34 4.00
N VAL A 84 1.04 16.24 3.02
CA VAL A 84 1.98 16.20 1.90
C VAL A 84 2.91 17.40 1.94
N SER A 85 4.11 17.25 1.38
CA SER A 85 5.06 18.36 1.18
C SER A 85 4.89 18.90 -0.23
N GLU A 86 4.45 20.16 -0.36
CA GLU A 86 4.40 20.89 -1.62
C GLU A 86 5.33 22.11 -1.53
N ALA A 87 6.30 22.21 -2.45
CA ALA A 87 7.32 23.28 -2.47
C ALA A 87 8.03 23.51 -1.11
N GLY A 88 8.26 22.43 -0.35
CA GLY A 88 8.90 22.49 0.96
C GLY A 88 7.99 22.97 2.11
N LYS A 89 6.69 23.15 1.85
CA LYS A 89 5.69 23.49 2.87
C LYS A 89 4.72 22.32 3.08
N ARG A 90 4.37 22.06 4.33
CA ARG A 90 3.36 21.08 4.71
C ARG A 90 1.97 21.58 4.32
N VAL A 91 1.22 20.77 3.58
CA VAL A 91 -0.17 21.04 3.20
C VAL A 91 -1.04 19.82 3.51
N TRP A 92 -2.20 20.04 4.12
CA TRP A 92 -3.25 19.02 4.27
C TRP A 92 -4.13 19.05 3.04
N LYS A 93 -4.15 17.97 2.25
CA LYS A 93 -4.89 17.92 0.99
C LYS A 93 -5.96 16.83 1.07
N ALA A 94 -7.16 17.16 0.61
CA ALA A 94 -8.27 16.21 0.46
C ALA A 94 -8.45 15.85 -1.02
N TYR A 95 -8.54 14.55 -1.34
CA TYR A 95 -8.55 14.09 -2.73
C TYR A 95 -9.08 12.63 -2.88
N GLU A 96 -9.79 12.30 -3.98
CA GLU A 96 -10.59 11.05 -4.14
C GLU A 96 -9.74 9.77 -4.35
N THR A 97 -10.09 8.67 -3.64
CA THR A 97 -9.43 7.35 -3.75
C THR A 97 -10.44 6.20 -3.88
N LEU A 98 -10.00 5.06 -4.41
CA LEU A 98 -10.80 3.84 -4.45
C LEU A 98 -10.93 3.25 -3.04
N PHE A 99 -12.17 2.92 -2.65
CA PHE A 99 -12.40 2.11 -1.47
C PHE A 99 -11.83 0.71 -1.70
N VAL A 100 -10.83 0.33 -0.90
CA VAL A 100 -10.19 -0.97 -0.98
C VAL A 100 -10.89 -1.91 0.00
N ASP A 101 -11.72 -2.80 -0.53
CA ASP A 101 -12.25 -3.95 0.20
C ASP A 101 -11.42 -5.20 -0.12
N GLY A 102 -10.81 -5.78 0.91
CA GLY A 102 -10.01 -7.00 0.83
C GLY A 102 -10.66 -8.22 1.48
N ASN A 103 -11.91 -8.13 1.94
CA ASN A 103 -12.56 -9.18 2.74
C ASN A 103 -12.71 -10.51 2.00
N ASP A 104 -12.76 -10.49 0.67
CA ASP A 104 -12.90 -11.66 -0.20
C ASP A 104 -11.58 -12.10 -0.86
N PHE A 105 -10.45 -11.49 -0.52
CA PHE A 105 -9.15 -11.83 -1.14
C PHE A 105 -8.71 -13.26 -0.83
N GLU A 106 -9.01 -13.77 0.37
CA GLU A 106 -8.78 -15.18 0.71
C GLU A 106 -9.58 -16.09 -0.21
N LYS A 107 -10.85 -15.74 -0.46
CA LYS A 107 -11.74 -16.54 -1.30
C LYS A 107 -11.34 -16.53 -2.78
N ILE A 108 -10.97 -15.35 -3.29
CA ILE A 108 -10.40 -15.19 -4.63
C ILE A 108 -9.15 -16.04 -4.77
N GLY A 109 -8.27 -16.04 -3.76
CA GLY A 109 -7.05 -16.86 -3.73
C GLY A 109 -7.33 -18.35 -3.78
N GLU A 110 -8.26 -18.85 -2.96
CA GLU A 110 -8.67 -20.26 -2.98
C GLU A 110 -9.20 -20.71 -4.34
N ASP A 111 -10.06 -19.89 -4.96
CA ASP A 111 -10.67 -20.24 -6.24
C ASP A 111 -9.68 -20.09 -7.40
N TYR A 112 -8.72 -19.16 -7.30
CA TYR A 112 -7.59 -19.06 -8.22
C TYR A 112 -6.70 -20.31 -8.16
N GLU A 113 -6.37 -20.80 -6.96
CA GLU A 113 -5.56 -22.03 -6.78
C GLU A 113 -6.26 -23.31 -7.27
N LYS A 114 -7.59 -23.30 -7.42
CA LYS A 114 -8.33 -24.39 -8.07
C LYS A 114 -8.29 -24.29 -9.60
N ALA A 115 -8.28 -23.07 -10.13
CA ALA A 115 -8.31 -22.82 -11.57
C ALA A 115 -6.92 -22.84 -12.23
N TYR A 116 -5.87 -22.54 -11.46
CA TYR A 116 -4.49 -22.43 -11.95
C TYR A 116 -3.53 -23.27 -11.11
N VAL A 117 -2.48 -23.79 -11.75
CA VAL A 117 -1.39 -24.46 -11.04
C VAL A 117 -0.50 -23.40 -10.40
N VAL A 118 -0.55 -23.29 -9.08
CA VAL A 118 0.29 -22.39 -8.28
C VAL A 118 1.29 -23.22 -7.46
N PRO A 119 2.54 -23.38 -7.91
CA PRO A 119 3.52 -24.19 -7.19
C PRO A 119 3.81 -23.61 -5.80
N GLY A 120 3.65 -24.45 -4.77
CA GLY A 120 4.08 -24.17 -3.41
C GLY A 120 5.51 -24.66 -3.17
N VAL A 121 6.41 -23.77 -2.76
CA VAL A 121 7.80 -24.11 -2.40
C VAL A 121 8.05 -23.67 -0.96
N ARG A 122 8.84 -24.44 -0.21
CA ARG A 122 9.26 -24.02 1.14
C ARG A 122 10.59 -23.27 1.09
N ILE A 123 10.64 -22.13 1.76
CA ILE A 123 11.88 -21.41 2.08
C ILE A 123 12.01 -21.39 3.60
N GLY A 124 12.89 -22.23 4.14
CA GLY A 124 12.87 -22.57 5.57
C GLY A 124 11.50 -23.16 5.96
N ASN A 125 10.85 -22.56 6.96
CA ASN A 125 9.53 -22.99 7.42
C ASN A 125 8.36 -22.26 6.73
N ALA A 126 8.64 -21.29 5.85
CA ALA A 126 7.60 -20.54 5.15
C ALA A 126 7.16 -21.26 3.87
N LEU A 127 5.84 -21.42 3.69
CA LEU A 127 5.25 -21.83 2.41
C LEU A 127 5.15 -20.60 1.50
N VAL A 128 5.80 -20.66 0.35
CA VAL A 128 5.90 -19.57 -0.63
C VAL A 128 5.23 -20.01 -1.93
N ARG A 129 4.56 -19.06 -2.57
CA ARG A 129 3.92 -19.24 -3.88
C ARG A 129 4.46 -18.22 -4.85
N LEU A 130 4.62 -18.63 -6.11
CA LEU A 130 4.98 -17.74 -7.22
C LEU A 130 3.88 -17.80 -8.27
N MET A 131 3.43 -16.62 -8.71
CA MET A 131 2.29 -16.47 -9.62
C MET A 131 2.49 -15.26 -10.53
N TYR A 132 1.89 -15.30 -11.73
CA TYR A 132 1.93 -14.18 -12.67
C TYR A 132 0.88 -13.14 -12.28
N GLN A 133 1.33 -11.93 -11.93
CA GLN A 133 0.45 -10.85 -11.48
C GLN A 133 -0.69 -10.57 -12.48
N ARG A 134 -0.42 -10.58 -13.79
CA ARG A 134 -1.45 -10.33 -14.81
C ARG A 134 -2.56 -11.38 -14.78
N GLU A 135 -2.19 -12.65 -14.74
CA GLU A 135 -3.17 -13.75 -14.73
C GLU A 135 -4.02 -13.72 -13.46
N LEU A 136 -3.39 -13.47 -12.31
CA LEU A 136 -4.11 -13.33 -11.04
C LEU A 136 -5.09 -12.15 -11.06
N VAL A 137 -4.66 -10.98 -11.55
CA VAL A 137 -5.49 -9.78 -11.62
C VAL A 137 -6.65 -9.99 -12.60
N ASP A 138 -6.38 -10.53 -13.79
CA ASP A 138 -7.41 -10.81 -14.80
C ASP A 138 -8.46 -11.81 -14.27
N PHE A 139 -8.03 -12.81 -13.48
CA PHE A 139 -8.94 -13.73 -12.80
C PHE A 139 -9.76 -13.01 -11.72
N ALA A 140 -9.11 -12.23 -10.85
CA ALA A 140 -9.75 -11.54 -9.74
C ALA A 140 -10.82 -10.55 -10.23
N VAL A 141 -10.58 -9.83 -11.33
CA VAL A 141 -11.56 -8.92 -11.93
C VAL A 141 -12.83 -9.68 -12.32
N LYS A 142 -12.71 -10.77 -13.09
CA LYS A 142 -13.86 -11.60 -13.51
C LYS A 142 -14.60 -12.20 -12.32
N TRP A 143 -13.85 -12.64 -11.31
CA TRP A 143 -14.43 -13.18 -10.09
C TRP A 143 -15.24 -12.10 -9.37
N MET A 144 -14.68 -10.90 -9.18
CA MET A 144 -15.38 -9.78 -8.52
C MET A 144 -16.62 -9.33 -9.30
N GLU A 145 -16.57 -9.23 -10.63
CA GLU A 145 -17.73 -8.89 -11.48
C GLU A 145 -18.90 -9.89 -11.32
N THR A 146 -18.61 -11.13 -10.90
CA THR A 146 -19.62 -12.17 -10.72
C THR A 146 -20.14 -12.24 -9.27
N ASN A 147 -19.30 -11.86 -8.29
CA ASN A 147 -19.54 -12.15 -6.87
C ASN A 147 -19.73 -10.90 -5.99
N ARG A 148 -19.22 -9.74 -6.41
CA ARG A 148 -19.51 -8.45 -5.77
C ARG A 148 -20.72 -7.84 -6.49
N ALA A 149 -21.77 -7.53 -5.74
CA ALA A 149 -22.98 -6.87 -6.24
C ALA A 149 -22.78 -5.37 -6.44
#